data_AF-A0A946Z9D5-F1
#
_entry.id   AF-A0A946Z9D5-F1
#
_cell.length_a   1.000
_cell.length_b   1.000
_cell.length_c   1.000
_cell.angle_alpha   90.00
_cell.angle_beta   90.00
_cell.angle_gamma   90.00
#
_symmetry.space_group_name_H-M   'P 1'
#
loop_
_entity.id
_entity.type
_entity.pdbx_description
1 polymer ?
#
loop_
_entity_poly.entity_id
_entity_poly.type
_entity_poly.pdbx_seq_one_letter_code
_entity_poly.pdbx_strand_id
1 'polypeptide(L)'
;MKNFLFILCACSLWFGSCRSEKEKIRQNANSGVTEIKYATGFQLTNQEDGSTLLEVTSPWPGADKTFRYLLVPRNSVLGSEVQHENVDAVIRVPVKKFIATSTTHIPALESLGALEGMVGFPGTQYVSSAKARAQIDSGRIRELGANEALNTEMTLALDPEVVFGFSISDQNSSYKFLNDAGIPVIYNGDWTEHSPLGKAEWIHFFAPFFGKEKEADSIFSVLQENYNEAKLLASRSKEKPSVMSGALYKDVWYLPGGDSWAAQFIE
;
A
#
# COMPACT_ATOMS: atom_id res chain seq x y z
N MET A 1 77.80 -54.22 -27.01
CA MET A 1 78.68 -53.57 -26.01
C MET A 1 78.39 -52.09 -25.99
N LYS A 2 78.13 -51.52 -24.79
CA LYS A 2 78.11 -50.09 -24.42
C LYS A 2 76.92 -49.28 -24.99
N ASN A 3 75.99 -48.85 -24.10
CA ASN A 3 75.89 -47.51 -23.48
C ASN A 3 75.23 -46.50 -24.46
N PHE A 4 74.35 -45.55 -24.13
CA PHE A 4 73.88 -44.93 -22.88
C PHE A 4 72.62 -44.09 -23.25
N LEU A 5 71.85 -43.68 -22.24
CA LEU A 5 70.79 -42.65 -22.25
C LEU A 5 71.07 -41.43 -23.16
N PHE A 6 70.03 -40.84 -23.77
CA PHE A 6 69.75 -39.38 -23.78
C PHE A 6 68.34 -39.06 -24.39
N ILE A 7 67.45 -38.51 -23.54
CA ILE A 7 66.54 -37.36 -23.73
C ILE A 7 65.88 -37.11 -25.12
N LEU A 8 64.53 -36.95 -25.18
CA LEU A 8 63.76 -35.72 -25.48
C LEU A 8 62.35 -35.98 -26.08
N CYS A 9 61.39 -35.14 -25.68
CA CYS A 9 60.11 -34.80 -26.35
C CYS A 9 58.98 -35.84 -26.38
N ALA A 10 58.13 -35.81 -25.34
CA ALA A 10 56.73 -36.24 -25.45
C ALA A 10 55.81 -35.02 -25.25
N CYS A 11 55.34 -34.47 -26.38
CA CYS A 11 54.22 -33.53 -26.46
C CYS A 11 52.98 -34.14 -25.80
N SER A 12 52.57 -33.62 -24.66
CA SER A 12 51.28 -33.96 -24.03
C SER A 12 50.33 -32.78 -24.23
N LEU A 13 49.33 -33.05 -25.08
CA LEU A 13 48.23 -32.19 -25.46
C LEU A 13 47.45 -31.69 -24.24
N TRP A 14 47.46 -30.37 -24.04
CA TRP A 14 46.53 -29.67 -23.16
C TRP A 14 45.16 -29.56 -23.85
N PHE A 15 44.30 -30.55 -23.69
CA PHE A 15 42.86 -30.37 -23.89
C PHE A 15 42.25 -29.82 -22.59
N GLY A 16 42.20 -28.50 -22.47
CA GLY A 16 41.42 -27.80 -21.46
C GLY A 16 39.93 -27.97 -21.73
N SER A 17 39.33 -29.07 -21.26
CA SER A 17 37.89 -29.23 -21.14
C SER A 17 37.45 -28.67 -19.79
N CYS A 18 37.28 -27.35 -19.73
CA CYS A 18 36.64 -26.70 -18.61
C CYS A 18 35.12 -26.83 -18.79
N ARG A 19 34.57 -27.91 -18.26
CA ARG A 19 33.13 -28.16 -18.19
C ARG A 19 32.57 -27.26 -17.09
N SER A 20 32.13 -26.05 -17.45
CA SER A 20 31.40 -25.19 -16.52
C SER A 20 30.07 -25.86 -16.19
N GLU A 21 30.00 -26.42 -14.99
CA GLU A 21 28.77 -26.90 -14.38
C GLU A 21 27.86 -25.68 -14.22
N LYS A 22 26.88 -25.54 -15.13
CA LYS A 22 25.80 -24.57 -14.96
C LYS A 22 25.03 -25.03 -13.72
N GLU A 23 25.31 -24.40 -12.59
CA GLU A 23 24.35 -24.30 -11.50
C GLU A 23 23.03 -23.86 -12.11
N LYS A 24 22.10 -24.81 -12.19
CA LYS A 24 20.69 -24.49 -12.36
C LYS A 24 20.33 -23.72 -11.10
N ILE A 25 20.36 -22.39 -11.20
CA ILE A 25 19.58 -21.51 -10.35
C ILE A 25 18.17 -22.07 -10.41
N ARG A 26 17.79 -22.81 -9.37
CA ARG A 26 16.39 -23.02 -9.07
C ARG A 26 15.87 -21.61 -8.87
N GLN A 27 15.20 -21.08 -9.88
CA GLN A 27 14.18 -20.08 -9.62
C GLN A 27 13.19 -20.79 -8.71
N ASN A 28 13.40 -20.63 -7.41
CA ASN A 28 12.30 -20.74 -6.49
C ASN A 28 11.29 -19.73 -7.03
N ALA A 29 10.21 -20.23 -7.61
CA ALA A 29 8.95 -19.53 -7.61
C ALA A 29 8.53 -19.42 -6.14
N ASN A 30 9.26 -18.60 -5.37
CA ASN A 30 8.88 -18.22 -4.04
C ASN A 30 7.74 -17.24 -4.24
N SER A 31 6.55 -17.71 -3.87
CA SER A 31 5.43 -16.96 -3.32
C SER A 31 5.70 -15.45 -3.28
N GLY A 32 5.04 -14.71 -4.17
CA GLY A 32 5.23 -13.25 -4.34
C GLY A 32 4.78 -12.48 -3.11
N VAL A 33 5.62 -12.45 -2.08
CA VAL A 33 5.49 -11.55 -0.94
C VAL A 33 6.14 -10.24 -1.37
N THR A 34 5.32 -9.22 -1.62
CA THR A 34 5.79 -7.84 -1.70
C THR A 34 6.32 -7.46 -0.31
N GLU A 35 7.63 -7.25 -0.22
CA GLU A 35 8.26 -6.73 1.00
C GLU A 35 7.91 -5.25 1.13
N ILE A 36 7.20 -4.89 2.20
CA ILE A 36 6.94 -3.51 2.60
C ILE A 36 8.21 -2.96 3.26
N LYS A 37 8.83 -1.94 2.65
CA LYS A 37 10.18 -1.46 3.02
C LYS A 37 10.20 -0.17 3.83
N TYR A 38 9.21 0.69 3.63
CA TYR A 38 9.15 2.05 4.12
C TYR A 38 7.95 2.32 5.02
N ALA A 39 6.78 1.76 4.70
CA ALA A 39 5.59 1.88 5.52
C ALA A 39 5.73 1.04 6.78
N THR A 40 5.23 1.57 7.88
CA THR A 40 5.33 0.97 9.21
C THR A 40 3.96 0.73 9.83
N GLY A 41 2.90 1.35 9.29
CA GLY A 41 1.55 1.28 9.83
C GLY A 41 0.70 0.09 9.38
N PHE A 42 1.22 -0.80 8.52
CA PHE A 42 0.55 -2.04 8.15
C PHE A 42 1.51 -3.18 7.78
N GLN A 43 0.99 -4.40 7.77
CA GLN A 43 1.68 -5.61 7.31
C GLN A 43 0.74 -6.45 6.44
N LEU A 44 1.33 -7.18 5.48
CA LEU A 44 0.61 -8.10 4.59
C LEU A 44 1.24 -9.49 4.69
N THR A 45 0.41 -10.51 4.96
CA THR A 45 0.83 -11.91 5.01
C THR A 45 -0.02 -12.75 4.07
N ASN A 46 0.60 -13.28 3.01
CA ASN A 46 -0.07 -14.21 2.09
C ASN A 46 -0.18 -15.59 2.73
N GLN A 47 -1.35 -16.21 2.58
CA GLN A 47 -1.67 -17.54 3.08
C GLN A 47 -1.59 -18.58 1.96
N GLU A 48 -1.42 -19.85 2.34
CA GLU A 48 -1.33 -20.96 1.38
C GLU A 48 -2.61 -21.16 0.56
N ASP A 49 -3.77 -20.78 1.12
CA ASP A 49 -5.08 -20.87 0.47
C ASP A 49 -5.35 -19.72 -0.52
N GLY A 50 -4.38 -18.84 -0.72
CA GLY A 50 -4.47 -17.66 -1.59
C GLY A 50 -5.20 -16.47 -0.96
N SER A 51 -5.57 -16.53 0.33
CA SER A 51 -6.00 -15.35 1.08
C SER A 51 -4.80 -14.50 1.53
N THR A 52 -5.08 -13.24 1.87
CA THR A 52 -4.07 -12.31 2.42
C THR A 52 -4.59 -11.76 3.74
N LEU A 53 -3.79 -11.90 4.80
CA LEU A 53 -4.02 -11.24 6.07
C LEU A 53 -3.39 -9.84 6.01
N LEU A 54 -4.22 -8.81 6.19
CA LEU A 54 -3.80 -7.43 6.36
C LEU A 54 -3.89 -7.06 7.85
N GLU A 55 -2.79 -6.61 8.42
CA GLU A 55 -2.74 -6.07 9.78
C GLU A 55 -2.44 -4.58 9.72
N VAL A 56 -3.31 -3.75 10.29
CA VAL A 56 -3.11 -2.30 10.41
C VAL A 56 -2.70 -1.99 11.84
N THR A 57 -1.42 -1.65 12.02
CA THR A 57 -0.77 -1.43 13.32
C THR A 57 -0.82 0.02 13.76
N SER A 58 -0.96 0.96 12.82
CA SER A 58 -1.06 2.40 13.11
C SER A 58 -2.21 3.05 12.34
N PRO A 59 -3.48 2.76 12.71
CA PRO A 59 -4.64 3.38 12.06
C PRO A 59 -4.76 4.88 12.36
N TRP A 60 -4.23 5.32 13.51
CA TRP A 60 -4.07 6.72 13.92
C TRP A 60 -2.98 6.81 15.01
N PRO A 61 -2.43 8.00 15.31
CA PRO A 61 -1.40 8.18 16.33
C PRO A 61 -1.88 7.74 17.72
N GLY A 62 -1.08 6.93 18.40
CA GLY A 62 -1.38 6.45 19.75
C GLY A 62 -2.46 5.36 19.81
N ALA A 63 -2.77 4.70 18.69
CA ALA A 63 -3.62 3.53 18.71
C ALA A 63 -2.95 2.34 19.41
N ASP A 64 -3.64 1.76 20.40
CA ASP A 64 -3.16 0.56 21.13
C ASP A 64 -3.69 -0.74 20.51
N LYS A 65 -4.54 -0.65 19.47
CA LYS A 65 -5.19 -1.78 18.82
C LYS A 65 -4.69 -1.96 17.39
N THR A 66 -4.22 -3.16 17.09
CA THR A 66 -4.03 -3.64 15.71
C THR A 66 -5.36 -4.14 15.15
N PHE A 67 -5.72 -3.68 13.95
CA PHE A 67 -6.87 -4.21 13.21
C PHE A 67 -6.42 -5.28 12.23
N ARG A 68 -7.18 -6.38 12.11
CA ARG A 68 -6.85 -7.53 11.26
C ARG A 68 -7.97 -7.81 10.27
N TYR A 69 -7.63 -7.89 9.00
CA TYR A 69 -8.57 -8.09 7.91
C TYR A 69 -8.13 -9.27 7.05
N LEU A 70 -9.03 -10.24 6.84
CA LEU A 70 -8.73 -11.37 5.97
C LEU A 70 -9.33 -11.13 4.59
N LEU A 71 -8.47 -11.03 3.57
CA LEU A 71 -8.85 -10.83 2.18
C LEU A 71 -8.90 -12.17 1.47
N VAL A 72 -10.10 -12.60 1.09
CA VAL A 72 -10.35 -13.95 0.57
C VAL A 72 -10.78 -13.86 -0.89
N PRO A 73 -10.15 -14.60 -1.82
CA PRO A 73 -10.59 -14.66 -3.21
C PRO A 73 -12.06 -15.07 -3.31
N ARG A 74 -12.84 -14.40 -4.17
CA ARG A 74 -14.27 -14.70 -4.36
C ARG A 74 -14.57 -16.15 -4.72
N ASN A 75 -13.67 -16.80 -5.45
CA ASN A 75 -13.83 -18.19 -5.89
C ASN A 75 -13.34 -19.20 -4.85
N SER A 76 -12.80 -18.75 -3.71
CA SER A 76 -12.41 -19.63 -2.62
C SER A 76 -13.65 -20.11 -1.88
N VAL A 77 -13.76 -21.44 -1.73
CA VAL A 77 -14.71 -22.08 -0.83
C VAL A 77 -14.21 -21.78 0.58
N LEU A 78 -14.82 -20.79 1.23
CA LEU A 78 -14.64 -20.64 2.68
C LEU A 78 -15.17 -21.94 3.28
N GLY A 79 -14.28 -22.78 3.81
CA GLY A 79 -14.72 -23.87 4.67
C GLY A 79 -15.58 -23.25 5.77
N SER A 80 -16.76 -23.79 6.02
CA SER A 80 -17.68 -23.36 7.07
C SER A 80 -17.07 -23.41 8.49
N GLU A 81 -15.82 -23.85 8.61
CA GLU A 81 -15.05 -24.09 9.82
C GLU A 81 -13.69 -23.38 9.87
N VAL A 82 -13.36 -22.46 8.96
CA VAL A 82 -12.23 -21.56 9.25
C VAL A 82 -12.70 -20.65 10.37
N GLN A 83 -12.36 -21.03 11.59
CA GLN A 83 -12.41 -20.16 12.75
C GLN A 83 -11.57 -18.94 12.41
N HIS A 84 -12.23 -17.89 11.91
CA HIS A 84 -11.68 -16.56 11.76
C HIS A 84 -11.52 -15.91 13.15
N GLU A 85 -11.06 -16.69 14.12
CA GLU A 85 -10.72 -16.20 15.45
C GLU A 85 -9.63 -15.15 15.27
N ASN A 86 -9.87 -13.95 15.82
CA ASN A 86 -8.96 -12.82 15.83
C ASN A 86 -8.85 -11.96 14.55
N VAL A 87 -9.85 -11.97 13.65
CA VAL A 87 -9.96 -10.92 12.60
C VAL A 87 -11.16 -10.01 12.85
N ASP A 88 -11.01 -8.72 12.52
CA ASP A 88 -12.06 -7.71 12.62
C ASP A 88 -13.06 -7.80 11.44
N ALA A 89 -12.62 -8.25 10.26
CA ALA A 89 -13.52 -8.53 9.13
C ALA A 89 -12.91 -9.49 8.09
N VAL A 90 -13.79 -10.16 7.33
CA VAL A 90 -13.45 -10.96 6.14
C VAL A 90 -13.98 -10.26 4.90
N ILE A 91 -13.13 -10.02 3.90
CA ILE A 91 -13.46 -9.26 2.70
C ILE A 91 -13.25 -10.13 1.48
N ARG A 92 -14.23 -10.14 0.57
CA ARG A 92 -14.12 -10.86 -0.70
C ARG A 92 -13.44 -10.00 -1.74
N VAL A 93 -12.31 -10.49 -2.27
CA VAL A 93 -11.51 -9.78 -3.29
C VAL A 93 -11.62 -10.45 -4.67
N PRO A 94 -11.58 -9.69 -5.78
CA PRO A 94 -11.44 -8.24 -5.84
C PRO A 94 -12.73 -7.50 -5.44
N VAL A 95 -12.59 -6.41 -4.69
CA VAL A 95 -13.65 -5.48 -4.30
C VAL A 95 -14.15 -4.73 -5.54
N LYS A 96 -15.47 -4.62 -5.67
CA LYS A 96 -16.12 -3.99 -6.84
C LYS A 96 -16.76 -2.65 -6.52
N LYS A 97 -17.24 -2.49 -5.29
CA LYS A 97 -17.99 -1.32 -4.85
C LYS A 97 -17.51 -0.89 -3.49
N PHE A 98 -16.97 0.31 -3.38
CA PHE A 98 -16.39 0.78 -2.13
C PHE A 98 -16.58 2.29 -1.94
N ILE A 99 -16.33 2.73 -0.71
CA ILE A 99 -16.24 4.14 -0.34
C ILE A 99 -14.83 4.41 0.13
N ALA A 100 -14.29 5.57 -0.24
CA ALA A 100 -13.08 6.12 0.37
C ALA A 100 -13.45 7.41 1.12
N THR A 101 -12.71 7.72 2.18
CA THR A 101 -13.03 8.85 3.07
C THR A 101 -11.90 9.87 3.23
N SER A 102 -10.74 9.61 2.62
CA SER A 102 -9.62 10.56 2.54
C SER A 102 -9.25 10.85 1.09
N THR A 103 -8.96 12.11 0.80
CA THR A 103 -8.48 12.54 -0.53
C THR A 103 -7.12 11.92 -0.87
N THR A 104 -6.34 11.49 0.14
CA THR A 104 -5.06 10.78 -0.05
C THR A 104 -5.23 9.36 -0.58
N HIS A 105 -6.42 8.74 -0.41
CA HIS A 105 -6.69 7.42 -0.98
C HIS A 105 -6.84 7.48 -2.51
N ILE A 106 -7.36 8.58 -3.04
CA ILE A 106 -7.76 8.71 -4.45
C ILE A 106 -6.59 8.48 -5.42
N PRO A 107 -5.39 9.09 -5.25
CA PRO A 107 -4.27 8.86 -6.15
C PRO A 107 -3.83 7.38 -6.22
N ALA A 108 -3.78 6.68 -5.09
CA ALA A 108 -3.41 5.26 -5.07
C ALA A 108 -4.45 4.41 -5.80
N LEU A 109 -5.73 4.61 -5.50
CA LEU A 109 -6.85 3.93 -6.16
C LEU A 109 -6.90 4.22 -7.67
N GLU A 110 -6.63 5.46 -8.07
CA GLU A 110 -6.58 5.85 -9.47
C GLU A 110 -5.41 5.20 -10.21
N SER A 111 -4.22 5.20 -9.63
CA SER A 111 -3.03 4.56 -10.21
C SER A 111 -3.18 3.04 -10.37
N LEU A 112 -3.90 2.40 -9.44
CA LEU A 112 -4.25 0.96 -9.53
C LEU A 112 -5.39 0.67 -10.52
N GLY A 113 -6.02 1.70 -11.11
CA GLY A 113 -7.19 1.55 -11.97
C GLY A 113 -8.46 1.14 -11.23
N ALA A 114 -8.50 1.29 -9.90
CA ALA A 114 -9.61 0.89 -9.04
C ALA A 114 -10.66 2.00 -8.82
N LEU A 115 -10.38 3.23 -9.26
CA LEU A 115 -11.26 4.39 -9.05
C LEU A 115 -12.70 4.18 -9.52
N GLU A 116 -12.94 3.36 -10.55
CA GLU A 116 -14.29 3.08 -11.06
C GLU A 116 -15.20 2.36 -10.06
N GLY A 117 -14.63 1.65 -9.09
CA GLY A 117 -15.38 0.99 -8.02
C GLY A 117 -15.79 1.94 -6.88
N MET A 118 -15.29 3.17 -6.87
CA MET A 118 -15.62 4.15 -5.83
C MET A 118 -17.01 4.74 -6.09
N VAL A 119 -17.96 4.49 -5.18
CA VAL A 119 -19.36 4.91 -5.35
C VAL A 119 -19.77 6.05 -4.43
N GLY A 120 -18.93 6.40 -3.46
CA GLY A 120 -19.20 7.49 -2.55
C GLY A 120 -17.94 8.04 -1.91
N PHE A 121 -18.00 9.33 -1.56
CA PHE A 121 -16.91 10.06 -0.93
C PHE A 121 -17.48 11.24 -0.13
N PRO A 122 -17.08 11.46 1.14
CA PRO A 122 -17.46 12.65 1.90
C PRO A 122 -16.63 13.88 1.50
N GLY A 123 -17.25 15.03 1.32
CA GLY A 123 -16.56 16.28 1.03
C GLY A 123 -15.97 16.31 -0.38
N THR A 124 -16.76 15.91 -1.39
CA THR A 124 -16.39 15.85 -2.81
C THR A 124 -15.86 17.18 -3.37
N GLN A 125 -16.18 18.32 -2.74
CA GLN A 125 -15.64 19.63 -3.09
C GLN A 125 -14.12 19.73 -2.93
N TYR A 126 -13.50 18.88 -2.09
CA TYR A 126 -12.05 18.85 -1.87
C TYR A 126 -11.31 17.92 -2.84
N VAL A 127 -12.02 17.18 -3.69
CA VAL A 127 -11.41 16.27 -4.66
C VAL A 127 -10.89 17.06 -5.86
N SER A 128 -9.60 16.89 -6.18
CA SER A 128 -8.93 17.59 -7.28
C SER A 128 -8.54 16.71 -8.47
N SER A 129 -8.55 15.37 -8.32
CA SER A 129 -8.29 14.46 -9.45
C SER A 129 -9.32 14.69 -10.56
N ALA A 130 -8.86 14.95 -11.78
CA ALA A 130 -9.74 15.16 -12.93
C ALA A 130 -10.63 13.94 -13.21
N LYS A 131 -10.10 12.71 -13.06
CA LYS A 131 -10.89 11.48 -13.24
C LYS A 131 -11.94 11.33 -12.15
N ALA A 132 -11.57 11.56 -10.90
CA ALA A 132 -12.52 11.49 -9.79
C ALA A 132 -13.59 12.59 -9.88
N ARG A 133 -13.22 13.81 -10.30
CA ARG A 133 -14.17 14.89 -10.58
C ARG A 133 -15.18 14.50 -11.65
N ALA A 134 -14.75 13.92 -12.76
CA ALA A 134 -15.68 13.45 -13.80
C ALA A 134 -16.68 12.39 -13.27
N GLN A 135 -16.24 11.53 -12.35
CA GLN A 135 -17.09 10.53 -11.70
C GLN A 135 -18.07 11.16 -10.69
N ILE A 136 -17.65 12.21 -9.98
CA ILE A 136 -18.51 13.02 -9.11
C ILE A 136 -19.56 13.77 -9.94
N ASP A 137 -19.14 14.47 -10.99
CA ASP A 137 -19.99 15.32 -11.82
C ASP A 137 -21.03 14.50 -12.60
N SER A 138 -20.70 13.26 -12.96
CA SER A 138 -21.65 12.29 -13.54
C SER A 138 -22.55 11.60 -12.51
N GLY A 139 -22.34 11.83 -11.22
CA GLY A 139 -23.11 11.23 -10.12
C GLY A 139 -22.76 9.77 -9.83
N ARG A 140 -21.67 9.22 -10.39
CA ARG A 140 -21.18 7.88 -10.06
C ARG A 140 -20.59 7.82 -8.65
N ILE A 141 -19.84 8.84 -8.24
CA ILE A 141 -19.44 9.05 -6.84
C ILE A 141 -20.47 9.97 -6.19
N ARG A 142 -21.16 9.48 -5.17
CA ARG A 142 -22.09 10.29 -4.37
C ARG A 142 -21.37 11.03 -3.25
N GLU A 143 -21.83 12.25 -2.99
CA GLU A 143 -21.48 13.00 -1.78
C GLU A 143 -22.06 12.30 -0.55
N LEU A 144 -21.24 12.13 0.49
CA LEU A 144 -21.60 11.42 1.72
C LEU A 144 -21.51 12.28 2.98
N GLY A 145 -21.37 13.60 2.85
CA GLY A 145 -21.36 14.52 3.97
C GLY A 145 -19.94 14.92 4.38
N ALA A 146 -19.67 15.00 5.67
CA ALA A 146 -18.37 15.40 6.17
C ALA A 146 -17.53 14.19 6.57
N ASN A 147 -16.20 14.35 6.54
CA ASN A 147 -15.31 13.37 7.14
C ASN A 147 -15.64 13.24 8.64
N GLU A 148 -15.52 12.03 9.20
CA GLU A 148 -15.94 11.67 10.57
C GLU A 148 -17.44 11.84 10.91
N ALA A 149 -18.26 12.28 9.94
CA ALA A 149 -19.71 12.40 10.07
C ALA A 149 -20.40 11.99 8.75
N LEU A 150 -20.18 10.74 8.35
CA LEU A 150 -20.78 10.20 7.13
C LEU A 150 -22.29 10.14 7.24
N ASN A 151 -22.96 10.45 6.13
CA ASN A 151 -24.37 10.14 5.93
C ASN A 151 -24.52 8.61 5.80
N THR A 152 -24.85 7.95 6.91
CA THR A 152 -24.93 6.50 7.00
C THR A 152 -26.11 5.93 6.21
N GLU A 153 -27.23 6.63 6.12
CA GLU A 153 -28.39 6.21 5.31
C GLU A 153 -28.02 6.14 3.82
N MET A 154 -27.42 7.21 3.29
CA MET A 154 -26.94 7.22 1.90
C MET A 154 -25.84 6.19 1.68
N THR A 155 -24.95 6.01 2.65
CA THR A 155 -23.90 4.98 2.60
C THR A 155 -24.50 3.58 2.48
N LEU A 156 -25.51 3.24 3.29
CA LEU A 156 -26.23 1.97 3.23
C LEU A 156 -26.96 1.79 1.89
N ALA A 157 -27.61 2.83 1.39
CA ALA A 157 -28.29 2.80 0.10
C ALA A 157 -27.33 2.55 -1.08
N LEU A 158 -26.05 2.92 -0.92
CA LEU A 158 -25.00 2.60 -1.88
C LEU A 158 -24.48 1.18 -1.75
N ASP A 159 -24.87 0.37 -0.78
CA ASP A 159 -24.50 -1.06 -0.67
C ASP A 159 -23.00 -1.35 -0.97
N PRO A 160 -22.04 -0.62 -0.35
CA PRO A 160 -20.62 -0.86 -0.59
C PRO A 160 -20.16 -2.16 0.07
N GLU A 161 -19.18 -2.82 -0.54
CA GLU A 161 -18.56 -4.03 0.02
C GLU A 161 -17.55 -3.69 1.12
N VAL A 162 -16.93 -2.50 1.06
CA VAL A 162 -15.99 -2.00 2.07
C VAL A 162 -16.03 -0.46 2.14
N VAL A 163 -15.64 0.07 3.29
CA VAL A 163 -15.33 1.50 3.47
C VAL A 163 -13.86 1.63 3.86
N PHE A 164 -13.05 2.30 3.04
CA PHE A 164 -11.68 2.69 3.40
C PHE A 164 -11.72 3.95 4.25
N GLY A 165 -11.57 3.74 5.56
CA GLY A 165 -11.77 4.73 6.62
C GLY A 165 -10.49 5.46 7.00
N PHE A 166 -10.51 6.77 6.95
CA PHE A 166 -9.58 7.63 7.69
C PHE A 166 -10.16 7.90 9.07
N SER A 167 -9.33 7.85 10.11
CA SER A 167 -9.76 8.21 11.47
C SER A 167 -8.63 8.87 12.23
N ILE A 168 -8.98 9.71 13.21
CA ILE A 168 -8.03 10.26 14.19
C ILE A 168 -8.15 9.61 15.57
N SER A 169 -9.14 8.74 15.76
CA SER A 169 -9.41 8.01 17.01
C SER A 169 -10.31 6.78 16.77
N ASP A 170 -10.63 6.04 17.83
CA ASP A 170 -11.61 4.93 17.80
C ASP A 170 -13.07 5.41 17.92
N GLN A 171 -13.33 6.71 18.04
CA GLN A 171 -14.64 7.26 18.40
C GLN A 171 -15.54 7.62 17.21
N ASN A 172 -15.22 7.13 16.01
CA ASN A 172 -16.00 7.41 14.82
C ASN A 172 -17.33 6.65 14.83
N SER A 173 -18.40 7.34 15.25
CA SER A 173 -19.74 6.76 15.38
C SER A 173 -20.33 6.25 14.06
N SER A 174 -20.05 6.92 12.93
CA SER A 174 -20.46 6.47 11.61
C SER A 174 -19.82 5.14 11.25
N TYR A 175 -18.53 4.96 11.52
CA TYR A 175 -17.83 3.70 11.25
C TYR A 175 -18.30 2.56 12.14
N LYS A 176 -18.55 2.85 13.43
CA LYS A 176 -19.15 1.86 14.32
C LYS A 176 -20.50 1.38 13.78
N PHE A 177 -21.37 2.32 13.40
CA PHE A 177 -22.68 1.99 12.83
C PHE A 177 -22.57 1.15 11.55
N LEU A 178 -21.66 1.48 10.64
CA LEU A 178 -21.48 0.74 9.39
C LEU A 178 -20.96 -0.68 9.64
N ASN A 179 -20.02 -0.87 10.56
CA ASN A 179 -19.57 -2.19 10.98
C ASN A 179 -20.72 -2.99 11.62
N ASP A 180 -21.51 -2.39 12.52
CA ASP A 180 -22.69 -3.03 13.13
C ASP A 180 -23.75 -3.42 12.08
N ALA A 181 -23.83 -2.68 10.97
CA ALA A 181 -24.70 -2.96 9.83
C ALA A 181 -24.11 -3.98 8.83
N GLY A 182 -22.93 -4.53 9.10
CA GLY A 182 -22.29 -5.56 8.28
C GLY A 182 -21.46 -5.03 7.11
N ILE A 183 -21.22 -3.71 7.02
CA ILE A 183 -20.31 -3.11 6.04
C ILE A 183 -18.94 -2.93 6.72
N PRO A 184 -17.91 -3.70 6.32
CA PRO A 184 -16.61 -3.63 6.97
C PRO A 184 -15.91 -2.30 6.69
N VAL A 185 -15.43 -1.67 7.76
CA VAL A 185 -14.58 -0.48 7.70
C VAL A 185 -13.11 -0.90 7.84
N ILE A 186 -12.33 -0.59 6.81
CA ILE A 186 -10.89 -0.85 6.74
C ILE A 186 -10.16 0.45 7.05
N TYR A 187 -9.50 0.50 8.21
CA TYR A 187 -8.74 1.69 8.60
C TYR A 187 -7.47 1.85 7.76
N ASN A 188 -7.29 3.04 7.19
CA ASN A 188 -6.07 3.43 6.49
C ASN A 188 -5.34 4.51 7.31
N GLY A 189 -4.09 4.24 7.62
CA GLY A 189 -3.22 5.06 8.48
C GLY A 189 -2.09 5.76 7.72
N ASP A 190 -2.23 5.97 6.40
CA ASP A 190 -1.16 6.53 5.55
C ASP A 190 -0.60 7.88 6.03
N TRP A 191 -1.36 8.62 6.83
CA TRP A 191 -1.03 9.93 7.35
C TRP A 191 -0.18 9.88 8.62
N THR A 192 -0.08 8.70 9.25
CA THR A 192 0.76 8.48 10.43
C THR A 192 2.20 8.13 10.07
N GLU A 193 2.52 7.93 8.80
CA GLU A 193 3.86 7.60 8.35
C GLU A 193 4.86 8.75 8.57
N HIS A 194 6.11 8.38 8.86
CA HIS A 194 7.17 9.31 9.17
C HIS A 194 8.00 9.75 7.96
N SER A 195 7.86 9.08 6.82
CA SER A 195 8.60 9.40 5.60
C SER A 195 7.69 9.53 4.37
N PRO A 196 8.07 10.35 3.36
CA PRO A 196 7.30 10.45 2.12
C PRO A 196 7.15 9.11 1.38
N LEU A 197 8.20 8.29 1.38
CA LEU A 197 8.14 6.95 0.78
C LEU A 197 7.27 5.99 1.59
N GLY A 198 7.32 6.06 2.92
CA GLY A 198 6.43 5.28 3.78
C GLY A 198 4.98 5.58 3.48
N LYS A 199 4.61 6.87 3.38
CA LYS A 199 3.27 7.30 2.98
C LYS A 199 2.89 6.80 1.57
N ALA A 200 3.80 6.88 0.61
CA ALA A 200 3.54 6.43 -0.77
C ALA A 200 3.39 4.90 -0.89
N GLU A 201 4.03 4.12 -0.01
CA GLU A 201 4.01 2.66 -0.05
C GLU A 201 2.65 2.06 0.37
N TRP A 202 1.75 2.87 0.93
CA TRP A 202 0.35 2.50 1.15
C TRP A 202 -0.43 2.19 -0.14
N ILE A 203 0.15 2.39 -1.33
CA ILE A 203 -0.39 1.76 -2.55
C ILE A 203 -0.46 0.22 -2.43
N HIS A 204 0.50 -0.41 -1.75
CA HIS A 204 0.48 -1.85 -1.49
C HIS A 204 -0.61 -2.26 -0.50
N PHE A 205 -1.05 -1.37 0.40
CA PHE A 205 -2.21 -1.62 1.25
C PHE A 205 -3.50 -1.81 0.42
N PHE A 206 -3.69 -0.99 -0.62
CA PHE A 206 -4.89 -1.09 -1.48
C PHE A 206 -4.83 -2.27 -2.45
N ALA A 207 -3.63 -2.66 -2.90
CA ALA A 207 -3.46 -3.56 -4.02
C ALA A 207 -4.18 -4.93 -3.87
N PRO A 208 -4.11 -5.62 -2.71
CA PRO A 208 -4.79 -6.91 -2.53
C PRO A 208 -6.31 -6.83 -2.56
N PHE A 209 -6.90 -5.67 -2.23
CA PHE A 209 -8.35 -5.49 -2.36
C PHE A 209 -8.82 -5.57 -3.81
N PHE A 210 -7.94 -5.29 -4.77
CA PHE A 210 -8.29 -5.23 -6.19
C PHE A 210 -7.57 -6.28 -7.04
N GLY A 211 -6.73 -7.12 -6.44
CA GLY A 211 -5.88 -8.08 -7.16
C GLY A 211 -4.87 -7.36 -8.08
N LYS A 212 -4.26 -6.29 -7.55
CA LYS A 212 -3.37 -5.36 -8.26
C LYS A 212 -1.97 -5.28 -7.67
N GLU A 213 -1.54 -6.33 -6.97
CA GLU A 213 -0.28 -6.38 -6.23
C GLU A 213 0.92 -6.15 -7.15
N LYS A 214 0.95 -6.80 -8.31
CA LYS A 214 2.03 -6.61 -9.31
C LYS A 214 2.05 -5.20 -9.88
N GLU A 215 0.88 -4.62 -10.13
CA GLU A 215 0.77 -3.24 -10.60
C GLU A 215 1.26 -2.26 -9.52
N ALA A 216 0.90 -2.49 -8.25
CA ALA A 216 1.37 -1.69 -7.13
C ALA A 216 2.90 -1.71 -7.02
N ASP A 217 3.51 -2.89 -7.08
CA ASP A 217 4.97 -3.04 -7.06
C ASP A 217 5.64 -2.22 -8.19
N SER A 218 5.10 -2.33 -9.40
CA SER A 218 5.64 -1.61 -10.57
C SER A 218 5.50 -0.10 -10.41
N ILE A 219 4.35 0.38 -9.93
CA ILE A 219 4.08 1.81 -9.74
C ILE A 219 4.98 2.36 -8.63
N PHE A 220 5.10 1.62 -7.52
CA PHE A 220 5.89 2.05 -6.38
C PHE A 220 7.38 2.05 -6.71
N SER A 221 7.89 1.07 -7.45
CA SER A 221 9.30 1.04 -7.88
C SER A 221 9.68 2.29 -8.67
N VAL A 222 8.85 2.69 -9.65
CA VAL A 222 9.07 3.91 -10.44
C VAL A 222 8.95 5.16 -9.57
N LEU A 223 7.98 5.21 -8.65
CA LEU A 223 7.84 6.32 -7.71
C LEU A 223 9.07 6.46 -6.81
N GLN A 224 9.57 5.35 -6.27
CA GLN A 224 10.74 5.30 -5.41
C GLN A 224 11.99 5.80 -6.14
N GLU A 225 12.19 5.36 -7.38
CA GLU A 225 13.29 5.84 -8.24
C GLU A 225 13.20 7.36 -8.45
N ASN A 226 12.04 7.85 -8.90
CA ASN A 226 11.82 9.28 -9.15
C ASN A 226 12.03 10.14 -7.89
N TYR A 227 11.55 9.67 -6.74
CA TYR A 227 11.74 10.38 -5.47
C TYR A 227 13.22 10.44 -5.08
N ASN A 228 13.95 9.33 -5.22
CA ASN A 228 15.38 9.29 -4.90
C ASN A 228 16.20 10.16 -5.87
N GLU A 229 15.84 10.21 -7.15
CA GLU A 229 16.45 11.13 -8.11
C GLU A 229 16.20 12.59 -7.73
N ALA A 230 14.96 12.94 -7.36
CA ALA A 230 14.62 14.28 -6.90
C ALA A 230 15.39 14.67 -5.63
N LYS A 231 15.50 13.75 -4.66
CA LYS A 231 16.30 13.94 -3.45
C LYS A 231 17.78 14.15 -3.77
N LEU A 232 18.33 13.37 -4.71
CA LEU A 232 19.72 13.53 -5.15
C LEU A 232 19.95 14.88 -5.84
N LEU A 233 19.00 15.32 -6.67
CA LEU A 233 19.04 16.63 -7.31
C LEU A 233 19.04 17.76 -6.27
N ALA A 234 18.14 17.71 -5.29
CA ALA A 234 18.05 18.69 -4.22
C ALA A 234 19.34 18.72 -3.37
N SER A 235 19.93 17.55 -3.08
CA SER A 235 21.17 17.44 -2.29
C SER A 235 22.38 18.14 -2.92
N ARG A 236 22.36 18.34 -4.25
CA ARG A 236 23.43 19.02 -5.02
C ARG A 236 23.25 20.54 -5.06
N SER A 237 22.16 21.07 -4.51
CA SER A 237 21.95 22.51 -4.41
C SER A 237 23.03 23.16 -3.54
N LYS A 238 23.58 24.28 -4.02
CA LYS A 238 24.50 25.13 -3.24
C LYS A 238 23.76 26.05 -2.28
N GLU A 239 22.48 26.31 -2.54
CA GLU A 239 21.63 27.17 -1.73
C GLU A 239 20.67 26.31 -0.92
N LYS A 240 20.59 26.60 0.39
CA LYS A 240 19.69 25.94 1.34
C LYS A 240 18.88 27.02 2.08
N PRO A 241 17.75 27.46 1.52
CA PRO A 241 16.94 28.50 2.15
C PRO A 241 16.33 27.98 3.45
N SER A 242 16.12 28.88 4.41
CA SER A 242 15.29 28.58 5.57
C SER A 242 13.82 28.59 5.15
N VAL A 243 13.11 27.51 5.43
CA VAL A 243 11.68 27.35 5.09
C VAL A 243 10.84 27.48 6.35
N MET A 244 9.84 28.37 6.33
CA MET A 244 8.81 28.42 7.34
C MET A 244 7.59 27.63 6.86
N SER A 245 7.18 26.63 7.64
CA SER A 245 6.05 25.76 7.34
C SER A 245 5.01 25.80 8.46
N GLY A 246 3.76 25.51 8.11
CA GLY A 246 2.67 25.36 9.06
C GLY A 246 1.34 25.91 8.55
N ALA A 247 0.33 25.73 9.38
CA ALA A 247 -1.03 26.20 9.14
C ALA A 247 -1.56 26.93 10.39
N LEU A 248 -2.28 28.03 10.16
CA LEU A 248 -2.96 28.76 11.22
C LEU A 248 -4.30 28.10 11.53
N TYR A 249 -4.52 27.75 12.79
CA TYR A 249 -5.81 27.25 13.28
C TYR A 249 -6.12 27.86 14.65
N LYS A 250 -7.25 28.56 14.76
CA LYS A 250 -7.68 29.26 16.00
C LYS A 250 -6.55 30.07 16.66
N ASP A 251 -5.91 30.93 15.88
CA ASP A 251 -4.79 31.80 16.30
C ASP A 251 -3.52 31.08 16.77
N VAL A 252 -3.42 29.76 16.55
CA VAL A 252 -2.23 28.95 16.81
C VAL A 252 -1.60 28.53 15.48
N TRP A 253 -0.28 28.72 15.36
CA TRP A 253 0.50 28.25 14.21
C TRP A 253 1.00 26.83 14.47
N TYR A 254 0.39 25.86 13.81
CA TYR A 254 0.81 24.46 13.87
C TYR A 254 1.84 24.19 12.79
N LEU A 255 2.98 23.61 13.16
CA LEU A 255 4.06 23.25 12.25
C LEU A 255 4.30 21.74 12.26
N PRO A 256 4.86 21.17 11.17
CA PRO A 256 5.29 19.78 11.15
C PRO A 256 6.31 19.50 12.27
N GLY A 257 6.15 18.38 12.98
CA GLY A 257 7.19 17.89 13.89
C GLY A 257 8.42 17.43 13.11
N GLY A 258 9.61 17.51 13.72
CA GLY A 258 10.89 17.19 13.03
C GLY A 258 10.93 15.79 12.41
N ASP A 259 10.36 14.80 13.08
CA ASP A 259 10.32 13.41 12.59
C ASP A 259 9.09 13.09 11.73
N SER A 260 8.36 14.09 11.24
CA SER A 260 7.19 13.88 10.38
C SER A 260 7.58 13.78 8.90
N TRP A 261 6.75 13.09 8.10
CA TRP A 261 6.96 13.02 6.66
C TRP A 261 7.04 14.40 6.01
N ALA A 262 6.29 15.39 6.53
CA ALA A 262 6.24 16.74 5.99
C ALA A 262 7.52 17.53 6.29
N ALA A 263 8.16 17.31 7.44
CA ALA A 263 9.48 17.85 7.72
C ALA A 263 10.54 17.18 6.83
N GLN A 264 10.55 15.85 6.78
CA GLN A 264 11.50 15.09 5.94
C GLN A 264 11.36 15.37 4.43
N PHE A 265 10.19 15.84 3.98
CA PHE A 265 9.99 16.24 2.59
C PHE A 265 10.70 17.56 2.24
N ILE A 266 10.89 18.44 3.22
CA ILE A 266 11.56 19.74 3.05
C ILE A 266 13.08 19.59 3.20
N GLU A 267 13.55 18.69 4.08
CA GLU A 267 14.97 18.45 4.38
C GLU A 267 15.77 17.77 3.26
#